data_AF-A0A351F0Y0-F1
#
_entry.id   AF-A0A351F0Y0-F1
#
_cell.length_a   1.000
_cell.length_b   1.000
_cell.length_c   1.000
_cell.angle_alpha   90.00
_cell.angle_beta   90.00
_cell.angle_gamma   90.00
#
_symmetry.space_group_name_H-M   'P 1'
#
loop_
_entity.id
_entity.type
_entity.pdbx_description
1 polymer ?
#
loop_
_entity_poly.entity_id
_entity_poly.type
_entity_poly.pdbx_seq_one_letter_code
_entity_poly.pdbx_strand_id
1 'polypeptide(L)'
;MKTKIVLWGKTEKDEKVLVAIELIENENIVRTITIDEKDATEVFYNLMLNEWREGKDIDFPPSAKKYDKLLTVSEDILPDGLSVERPDLIIRAKTEWHFVVLSKKLYDMYSSELEDIKEKLKGLSDYDNEIWEELKGFWDKVQAQIREKSLFRNHIESLKVKTDEAFKLIKELKKRGEKELKEESSKNFAQFTEILNNIEEKVKGGLGLHPIFEELKEIQQKFRETDFSRDHRKALWDRIDKVFKDVKEKRFGNKASEKSPITRMQRRYDGLLEAIDKMEKSIERDKKEMATPDQGGSFSFGQLEQEIRKVKLSMVEERMRSKQEKLDDMLKTKDMLESKMKSESDRAEKQKQFEHAKKEAEEKIAKDIRDRNEQLGQNEDELKKAAEKISESKTDSEKKEKKGILQKLAEKAEELIEEGKEQAEDALITMKAVAEVVKDKVEDKMDGMEDKLEDFKEKASDIADIIEDKVEETVDRVKDKIEELLDRNDEKEDKETEAEEKKD
;
A
#
# COMPACT_ATOMS: atom_id res chain seq x y z
N MET A 1 29.25 -26.08 -11.52
CA MET A 1 29.34 -27.55 -11.59
C MET A 1 30.14 -27.90 -12.84
N LYS A 2 30.88 -29.01 -12.84
CA LYS A 2 31.66 -29.40 -14.03
C LYS A 2 30.76 -30.17 -15.01
N THR A 3 30.76 -29.78 -16.27
CA THR A 3 29.95 -30.40 -17.35
C THR A 3 30.73 -31.44 -18.14
N LYS A 4 32.02 -31.64 -17.84
CA LYS A 4 32.92 -32.59 -18.50
C LYS A 4 33.62 -33.48 -17.48
N ILE A 5 33.73 -34.77 -17.78
CA ILE A 5 34.37 -35.78 -16.92
C ILE A 5 35.23 -36.69 -17.78
N VAL A 6 36.41 -37.04 -17.27
CA VAL A 6 37.34 -37.97 -17.91
C VAL A 6 37.70 -39.05 -16.91
N LEU A 7 37.55 -40.32 -17.28
CA LEU A 7 37.78 -41.47 -16.43
C LEU A 7 38.12 -42.72 -17.25
N TRP A 8 38.74 -43.70 -16.62
CA TRP A 8 38.99 -45.00 -17.23
C TRP A 8 37.78 -45.94 -17.07
N GLY A 9 37.56 -46.77 -18.09
CA GLY A 9 36.50 -47.76 -18.12
C GLY A 9 36.89 -49.00 -18.90
N LYS A 10 35.94 -49.93 -19.00
CA LYS A 10 36.05 -51.23 -19.66
C LYS A 10 34.84 -51.45 -20.57
N THR A 11 35.10 -51.99 -21.76
CA THR A 11 34.05 -52.41 -22.70
C THR A 11 33.54 -53.81 -22.36
N GLU A 12 32.46 -54.27 -23.01
CA GLU A 12 31.94 -55.65 -22.87
C GLU A 12 32.99 -56.75 -23.14
N LYS A 13 34.06 -56.42 -23.89
CA LYS A 13 35.17 -57.33 -24.20
C LYS A 13 36.32 -57.26 -23.18
N ASP A 14 36.12 -56.56 -22.06
CA ASP A 14 37.13 -56.30 -21.02
C ASP A 14 38.37 -55.51 -21.51
N GLU A 15 38.23 -54.76 -22.61
CA GLU A 15 39.27 -53.87 -23.12
C GLU A 15 39.23 -52.54 -22.37
N LYS A 16 40.40 -52.06 -21.91
CA LYS A 16 40.52 -50.79 -21.19
C LYS A 16 40.39 -49.62 -22.16
N VAL A 17 39.53 -48.67 -21.82
CA VAL A 17 39.24 -47.48 -22.64
C VAL A 17 39.22 -46.23 -21.77
N LEU A 18 39.68 -45.12 -22.36
CA LEU A 18 39.50 -43.79 -21.78
C LEU A 18 38.12 -43.27 -22.17
N VAL A 19 37.30 -42.92 -21.18
CA VAL A 19 35.94 -42.44 -21.34
C VAL A 19 35.89 -40.96 -20.99
N ALA A 20 35.53 -40.13 -21.96
CA ALA A 20 35.29 -38.70 -21.79
C ALA A 20 33.79 -38.43 -21.97
N ILE A 21 33.17 -37.74 -21.02
CA ILE A 21 31.72 -37.51 -20.99
C ILE A 21 31.48 -36.01 -20.88
N GLU A 22 30.62 -35.46 -21.72
CA GLU A 22 30.27 -34.04 -21.78
C GLU A 22 28.75 -33.84 -21.81
N LEU A 23 28.27 -32.88 -21.02
CA LEU A 23 26.89 -32.40 -21.09
C LEU A 23 26.78 -31.24 -22.09
N ILE A 24 25.93 -31.43 -23.10
CA ILE A 24 25.48 -30.36 -24.00
C ILE A 24 24.18 -29.79 -23.42
N GLU A 25 24.32 -28.73 -22.63
CA GLU A 25 23.23 -28.15 -21.82
C GLU A 25 21.99 -27.75 -22.64
N ASN A 26 22.22 -27.09 -23.79
CA ASN A 26 21.15 -26.55 -24.65
C ASN A 26 20.30 -27.65 -25.31
N GLU A 27 20.91 -28.80 -25.60
CA GLU A 27 20.25 -29.91 -26.30
C GLU A 27 19.76 -31.00 -25.34
N ASN A 28 20.11 -30.90 -24.04
CA ASN A 28 19.87 -31.94 -23.04
C ASN A 28 20.49 -33.31 -23.43
N ILE A 29 21.66 -33.27 -24.09
CA ILE A 29 22.36 -34.46 -24.59
C ILE A 29 23.64 -34.67 -23.77
N VAL A 30 23.90 -35.92 -23.39
CA VAL A 30 25.18 -36.38 -22.89
C VAL A 30 25.94 -37.03 -24.04
N ARG A 31 27.10 -36.48 -24.34
CA ARG A 31 28.05 -37.02 -25.32
C ARG A 31 29.10 -37.85 -24.59
N THR A 32 29.17 -39.13 -24.91
CA THR A 32 30.22 -40.04 -24.45
C THR A 32 31.21 -40.30 -25.57
N ILE A 33 32.49 -40.08 -25.30
CA ILE A 33 33.60 -40.31 -26.22
C ILE A 33 34.48 -41.41 -25.62
N THR A 34 34.66 -42.50 -26.35
CA THR A 34 35.50 -43.62 -25.93
C THR A 34 36.76 -43.68 -26.81
N ILE A 35 37.92 -43.79 -26.18
CA ILE A 35 39.24 -43.83 -26.83
C ILE A 35 39.96 -45.09 -26.36
N ASP A 36 40.52 -45.84 -27.30
CA ASP A 36 41.23 -47.08 -27.01
C ASP A 36 42.55 -46.79 -26.25
N GLU A 37 42.97 -47.71 -25.37
CA GLU A 37 44.19 -47.54 -24.54
C GLU A 37 45.45 -47.26 -25.36
N LYS A 38 45.53 -47.77 -26.60
CA LYS A 38 46.68 -47.57 -27.49
C LYS A 38 46.89 -46.10 -27.87
N ASP A 39 45.81 -45.34 -27.96
CA ASP A 39 45.84 -43.93 -28.36
C ASP A 39 45.73 -42.98 -27.15
N ALA A 40 45.33 -43.50 -25.99
CA ALA A 40 45.25 -42.79 -24.72
C ALA A 40 46.62 -42.69 -24.00
N THR A 41 47.63 -42.14 -24.69
CA THR A 41 48.97 -41.90 -24.11
C THR A 41 48.90 -41.02 -22.85
N GLU A 42 49.89 -41.13 -21.94
CA GLU A 42 49.93 -40.32 -20.70
C GLU A 42 49.86 -38.80 -20.98
N VAL A 43 50.48 -38.36 -22.07
CA VAL A 43 50.44 -36.96 -22.52
C VAL A 43 49.01 -36.55 -22.87
N PHE A 44 48.31 -37.38 -23.66
CA PHE A 44 46.94 -37.13 -24.07
C PHE A 44 45.97 -37.19 -22.87
N TYR A 45 46.16 -38.14 -21.95
CA TYR A 45 45.37 -38.24 -20.73
C TYR A 45 45.48 -36.97 -19.85
N ASN A 46 46.70 -36.46 -19.65
CA ASN A 46 46.93 -35.23 -18.90
C ASN A 46 46.31 -34.01 -19.59
N LEU A 47 46.37 -33.97 -20.92
CA LEU A 47 45.74 -32.93 -21.73
C LEU A 47 44.20 -32.98 -21.60
N MET A 48 43.59 -34.16 -21.64
CA MET A 48 42.16 -34.34 -21.38
C MET A 48 41.73 -33.94 -19.96
N LEU A 49 42.55 -34.24 -18.94
CA LEU A 49 42.24 -33.91 -17.56
C LEU A 49 42.36 -32.42 -17.22
N ASN A 50 43.38 -31.75 -17.76
CA ASN A 50 43.72 -30.38 -17.40
C ASN A 50 43.10 -29.34 -18.34
N GLU A 51 42.95 -29.67 -19.61
CA GLU A 51 42.50 -28.72 -20.63
C GLU A 51 41.08 -29.00 -21.08
N TRP A 52 40.76 -30.24 -21.49
CA TRP A 52 39.44 -30.56 -22.03
C TRP A 52 38.37 -30.45 -20.95
N ARG A 53 38.66 -30.99 -19.75
CA ARG A 53 37.75 -30.93 -18.59
C ARG A 53 37.40 -29.51 -18.15
N GLU A 54 38.31 -28.56 -18.39
CA GLU A 54 38.11 -27.14 -18.07
C GLU A 54 37.47 -26.36 -19.23
N GLY A 55 37.11 -27.05 -20.34
CA GLY A 55 36.35 -26.49 -21.45
C GLY A 55 37.18 -26.02 -22.65
N LYS A 56 38.48 -26.32 -22.71
CA LYS A 56 39.28 -26.04 -23.91
C LYS A 56 39.02 -27.07 -25.01
N ASP A 57 39.07 -26.60 -26.26
CA ASP A 57 38.94 -27.47 -27.43
C ASP A 57 40.21 -28.27 -27.69
N ILE A 58 40.04 -29.56 -27.94
CA ILE A 58 41.11 -30.53 -28.15
C ILE A 58 40.78 -31.40 -29.35
N ASP A 59 41.80 -31.68 -30.16
CA ASP A 59 41.71 -32.62 -31.25
C ASP A 59 41.72 -34.06 -30.72
N PHE A 60 40.64 -34.79 -31.00
CA PHE A 60 40.50 -36.18 -30.61
C PHE A 60 41.24 -37.12 -31.57
N PRO A 61 41.81 -38.23 -31.07
CA PRO A 61 42.39 -39.26 -31.91
C PRO A 61 41.37 -39.82 -32.93
N PRO A 62 41.80 -40.25 -34.13
CA PRO A 62 40.90 -40.84 -35.13
C PRO A 62 40.13 -42.09 -34.64
N SER A 63 40.63 -42.76 -33.60
CA SER A 63 40.00 -43.92 -32.97
C SER A 63 38.85 -43.58 -32.01
N ALA A 64 38.61 -42.30 -31.73
CA ALA A 64 37.57 -41.86 -30.81
C ALA A 64 36.16 -42.17 -31.36
N LYS A 65 35.38 -42.97 -30.63
CA LYS A 65 33.97 -43.22 -30.94
C LYS A 65 33.09 -42.30 -30.09
N LYS A 66 32.09 -41.68 -30.70
CA LYS A 66 31.16 -40.75 -30.06
C LYS A 66 29.76 -41.37 -29.98
N TYR A 67 29.14 -41.23 -28.83
CA TYR A 67 27.78 -41.69 -28.55
C TYR A 67 27.01 -40.54 -27.91
N ASP A 68 25.91 -40.13 -28.53
CA ASP A 68 25.05 -39.07 -28.03
C ASP A 68 23.77 -39.71 -27.46
N LYS A 69 23.46 -39.41 -26.20
CA LYS A 69 22.27 -39.92 -25.50
C LYS A 69 21.52 -38.79 -24.81
N LEU A 70 20.20 -38.84 -24.82
CA LEU A 70 19.38 -37.87 -24.09
C LEU A 70 19.54 -38.07 -22.58
N LEU A 71 19.74 -36.97 -21.83
CA LEU A 71 19.77 -37.05 -20.38
C LEU A 71 18.36 -37.24 -19.82
N THR A 72 18.11 -38.40 -19.21
CA THR A 72 16.87 -38.71 -18.49
C THR A 72 17.16 -39.17 -17.06
N VAL A 73 16.17 -39.03 -16.16
CA VAL A 73 16.33 -39.43 -14.75
C VAL A 73 16.38 -40.95 -14.61
N SER A 74 15.66 -41.67 -15.48
CA SER A 74 15.50 -43.12 -15.39
C SER A 74 16.63 -43.89 -16.04
N GLU A 75 17.23 -43.39 -17.12
CA GLU A 75 18.26 -44.11 -17.87
C GLU A 75 19.68 -43.77 -17.40
N ASP A 76 20.62 -44.69 -17.60
CA ASP A 76 22.03 -44.41 -17.34
C ASP A 76 22.61 -43.45 -18.39
N ILE A 77 23.57 -42.61 -17.99
CA ILE A 77 24.22 -41.65 -18.89
C ILE A 77 25.30 -42.33 -19.76
N LEU A 78 25.76 -43.52 -19.36
CA LEU A 78 26.70 -44.32 -20.13
C LEU A 78 25.97 -45.13 -21.23
N PRO A 79 26.62 -45.37 -22.38
CA PRO A 79 26.16 -46.33 -23.39
C PRO A 79 26.10 -47.77 -22.83
N ASP A 80 25.21 -48.58 -23.39
CA ASP A 80 25.08 -49.99 -23.01
C ASP A 80 26.41 -50.74 -23.22
N GLY A 81 26.78 -51.58 -22.25
CA GLY A 81 28.01 -52.37 -22.31
C GLY A 81 29.30 -51.67 -21.88
N LEU A 82 29.22 -50.42 -21.40
CA LEU A 82 30.36 -49.67 -20.87
C LEU A 82 30.33 -49.62 -19.33
N SER A 83 31.38 -50.13 -18.69
CA SER A 83 31.57 -50.05 -17.23
C SER A 83 32.74 -49.12 -16.90
N VAL A 84 32.66 -48.41 -15.77
CA VAL A 84 33.63 -47.39 -15.38
C VAL A 84 34.27 -47.70 -14.04
N GLU A 85 35.53 -47.29 -13.84
CA GLU A 85 36.24 -47.53 -12.58
C GLU A 85 35.61 -46.78 -11.38
N ARG A 86 34.96 -45.64 -11.65
CA ARG A 86 34.37 -44.74 -10.64
C ARG A 86 32.89 -44.48 -10.93
N PRO A 87 31.99 -45.45 -10.63
CA PRO A 87 30.55 -45.30 -10.87
C PRO A 87 29.92 -44.22 -9.98
N ASP A 88 30.52 -43.93 -8.83
CA ASP A 88 30.10 -42.85 -7.93
C ASP A 88 30.14 -41.47 -8.59
N LEU A 89 31.15 -41.21 -9.43
CA LEU A 89 31.27 -39.94 -10.17
C LEU A 89 30.18 -39.81 -11.24
N ILE A 90 29.80 -40.90 -11.89
CA ILE A 90 28.74 -40.93 -12.92
C ILE A 90 27.37 -40.65 -12.30
N ILE A 91 27.06 -41.27 -11.15
CA ILE A 91 25.78 -41.03 -10.44
C ILE A 91 25.69 -39.58 -9.98
N ARG A 92 26.77 -39.03 -9.40
CA ARG A 92 26.83 -37.61 -9.01
C ARG A 92 26.66 -36.70 -10.22
N ALA A 93 27.41 -36.96 -11.29
CA ALA A 93 27.33 -36.20 -12.53
C ALA A 93 25.91 -36.19 -13.10
N LYS A 94 25.25 -37.36 -13.14
CA LYS A 94 23.86 -37.48 -13.58
C LYS A 94 22.94 -36.55 -12.80
N THR A 95 23.05 -36.51 -11.47
CA THR A 95 22.22 -35.62 -10.64
C THR A 95 22.56 -34.14 -10.83
N GLU A 96 23.85 -33.79 -10.88
CA GLU A 96 24.31 -32.40 -11.07
C GLU A 96 23.93 -31.88 -12.46
N TRP A 97 24.12 -32.68 -13.49
CA TRP A 97 23.80 -32.32 -14.88
C TRP A 97 22.30 -32.20 -15.11
N HIS A 98 21.50 -33.04 -14.46
CA HIS A 98 20.06 -32.88 -14.51
C HIS A 98 19.62 -31.55 -13.88
N PHE A 99 20.21 -31.18 -12.74
CA PHE A 99 20.01 -29.86 -12.15
C PHE A 99 20.46 -28.72 -13.08
N VAL A 100 21.63 -28.86 -13.73
CA VAL A 100 22.15 -27.86 -14.68
C VAL A 100 21.15 -27.59 -15.80
N VAL A 101 20.65 -28.65 -16.46
CA VAL A 101 19.69 -28.51 -17.56
C VAL A 101 18.36 -27.93 -17.08
N LEU A 102 17.83 -28.39 -15.94
CA LEU A 102 16.57 -27.89 -15.41
C LEU A 102 16.66 -26.41 -15.01
N SER A 103 17.73 -26.02 -14.33
CA SER A 103 18.02 -24.62 -13.95
C SER A 103 18.15 -23.72 -15.19
N LYS A 104 18.78 -24.22 -16.25
CA LYS A 104 18.88 -23.50 -17.53
C LYS A 104 17.52 -23.34 -18.22
N LYS A 105 16.73 -24.40 -18.34
CA LYS A 105 15.37 -24.35 -18.90
C LYS A 105 14.46 -23.39 -18.13
N LEU A 106 14.54 -23.43 -16.80
CA LEU A 106 13.78 -22.56 -15.93
C LEU A 106 14.19 -21.09 -16.11
N TYR A 107 15.49 -20.82 -16.22
CA TYR A 107 16.00 -19.49 -16.54
C TYR A 107 15.50 -18.99 -17.90
N ASP A 108 15.56 -19.82 -18.95
CA ASP A 108 15.13 -19.43 -20.30
C ASP A 108 13.62 -19.13 -20.33
N MET A 109 12.81 -19.92 -19.63
CA MET A 109 11.38 -19.67 -19.47
C MET A 109 11.11 -18.30 -18.81
N TYR A 110 11.76 -18.01 -17.67
CA TYR A 110 11.57 -16.71 -17.00
C TYR A 110 12.18 -15.55 -17.77
N SER A 111 13.27 -15.77 -18.49
CA SER A 111 13.86 -14.73 -19.36
C SER A 111 12.90 -14.35 -20.47
N SER A 112 12.22 -15.33 -21.09
CA SER A 112 11.20 -15.09 -22.10
C SER A 112 9.98 -14.36 -21.52
N GLU A 113 9.43 -14.82 -20.39
CA GLU A 113 8.28 -14.17 -19.74
C GLU A 113 8.60 -12.70 -19.38
N LEU A 114 9.81 -12.43 -18.90
CA LEU A 114 10.25 -11.07 -18.59
C LEU A 114 10.47 -10.21 -19.83
N GLU A 115 10.93 -10.80 -20.93
CA GLU A 115 11.06 -10.11 -22.22
C GLU A 115 9.69 -9.71 -22.76
N ASP A 116 8.68 -10.57 -22.66
CA ASP A 116 7.29 -10.25 -23.04
C ASP A 116 6.73 -9.08 -22.20
N ILE A 117 6.96 -9.08 -20.88
CA ILE A 117 6.56 -7.97 -20.00
C ILE A 117 7.29 -6.67 -20.38
N LYS A 118 8.59 -6.77 -20.71
CA LYS A 118 9.38 -5.62 -21.18
C LYS A 118 8.87 -5.06 -22.51
N GLU A 119 8.42 -5.90 -23.43
CA GLU A 119 7.83 -5.45 -24.70
C GLU A 119 6.51 -4.70 -24.46
N LYS A 120 5.63 -5.23 -23.60
CA LYS A 120 4.41 -4.52 -23.19
C LYS A 120 4.74 -3.16 -22.57
N LEU A 121 5.74 -3.09 -21.69
CA LEU A 121 6.20 -1.85 -21.06
C LEU A 121 6.69 -0.80 -22.06
N LYS A 122 7.40 -1.21 -23.12
CA LYS A 122 7.86 -0.30 -24.17
C LYS A 122 6.71 0.28 -25.00
N GLY A 123 5.58 -0.43 -25.08
CA GLY A 123 4.38 0.00 -25.79
C GLY A 123 3.49 0.97 -25.01
N LEU A 124 3.74 1.17 -23.71
CA LEU A 124 2.93 2.04 -22.86
C LEU A 124 3.32 3.52 -23.00
N SER A 125 2.31 4.38 -23.18
CA SER A 125 2.45 5.84 -23.02
C SER A 125 2.42 6.27 -21.57
N ASP A 126 1.57 5.62 -20.78
CA ASP A 126 1.20 6.01 -19.42
C ASP A 126 1.39 4.86 -18.43
N TYR A 127 1.35 5.17 -17.14
CA TYR A 127 1.41 4.16 -16.09
C TYR A 127 0.17 3.25 -16.15
N ASP A 128 0.41 1.94 -16.15
CA ASP A 128 -0.63 0.92 -16.04
C ASP A 128 -0.42 0.08 -14.77
N ASN A 129 -1.45 0.02 -13.94
CA ASN A 129 -1.42 -0.76 -12.71
C ASN A 129 -1.48 -2.27 -12.96
N GLU A 130 -2.09 -2.72 -14.06
CA GLU A 130 -2.16 -4.15 -14.39
C GLU A 130 -0.76 -4.71 -14.68
N ILE A 131 0.04 -3.98 -15.46
CA ILE A 131 1.42 -4.38 -15.80
C ILE A 131 2.33 -4.29 -14.58
N TRP A 132 2.08 -3.34 -13.67
CA TRP A 132 2.78 -3.26 -12.38
C TRP A 132 2.55 -4.51 -11.52
N GLU A 133 1.31 -4.97 -11.40
CA GLU A 133 0.97 -6.20 -10.67
C GLU A 133 1.46 -7.47 -11.40
N GLU A 134 1.44 -7.49 -12.75
CA GLU A 134 2.06 -8.57 -13.54
C GLU A 134 3.56 -8.70 -13.24
N LEU A 135 4.29 -7.59 -13.21
CA LEU A 135 5.73 -7.57 -12.93
C LEU A 135 6.06 -7.99 -11.48
N LYS A 136 5.23 -7.59 -10.50
CA LYS A 136 5.32 -8.10 -9.13
C LYS A 136 5.09 -9.60 -9.05
N GLY A 137 4.02 -10.09 -9.69
CA GLY A 137 3.72 -11.52 -9.72
C GLY A 137 4.84 -12.33 -10.36
N PHE A 138 5.45 -11.83 -11.43
CA PHE A 138 6.66 -12.42 -12.01
C PHE A 138 7.81 -12.47 -11.00
N TRP A 139 8.09 -11.35 -10.32
CA TRP A 139 9.17 -11.28 -9.34
C TRP A 139 8.96 -12.24 -8.16
N ASP A 140 7.72 -12.39 -7.69
CA ASP A 140 7.36 -13.35 -6.64
C ASP A 140 7.63 -14.80 -7.07
N LYS A 141 7.34 -15.16 -8.34
CA LYS A 141 7.70 -16.47 -8.91
C LYS A 141 9.22 -16.68 -8.89
N VAL A 142 10.00 -15.69 -9.37
CA VAL A 142 11.46 -15.77 -9.37
C VAL A 142 12.00 -15.90 -7.95
N GLN A 143 11.46 -15.15 -6.99
CA GLN A 143 11.84 -15.24 -5.57
C GLN A 143 11.54 -16.62 -4.97
N ALA A 144 10.41 -17.25 -5.32
CA ALA A 144 10.12 -18.61 -4.88
C ALA A 144 11.20 -19.58 -5.36
N GLN A 145 11.62 -19.47 -6.61
CA GLN A 145 12.67 -20.31 -7.18
C GLN A 145 14.06 -20.03 -6.56
N ILE A 146 14.35 -18.78 -6.17
CA ILE A 146 15.55 -18.44 -5.39
C ILE A 146 15.53 -19.13 -4.02
N ARG A 147 14.39 -19.10 -3.31
CA ARG A 147 14.23 -19.75 -2.01
C ARG A 147 14.37 -21.28 -2.11
N GLU A 148 13.83 -21.86 -3.17
CA GLU A 148 13.93 -23.29 -3.50
C GLU A 148 15.32 -23.70 -4.00
N LYS A 149 16.22 -22.75 -4.25
CA LYS A 149 17.58 -22.98 -4.80
C LYS A 149 17.56 -23.75 -6.12
N SER A 150 16.53 -23.54 -6.94
CA SER A 150 16.35 -24.21 -8.24
C SER A 150 17.12 -23.53 -9.38
N LEU A 151 17.62 -22.31 -9.16
CA LEU A 151 18.38 -21.52 -10.13
C LEU A 151 19.83 -21.32 -9.70
N PHE A 152 20.74 -21.22 -10.67
CA PHE A 152 22.11 -20.81 -10.41
C PHE A 152 22.22 -19.32 -10.08
N ARG A 153 23.24 -18.96 -9.32
CA ARG A 153 23.49 -17.57 -8.89
C ARG A 153 23.58 -16.58 -10.05
N ASN A 154 24.25 -16.94 -11.15
CA ASN A 154 24.35 -16.13 -12.36
C ASN A 154 22.99 -15.93 -13.05
N HIS A 155 22.15 -16.97 -13.11
CA HIS A 155 20.79 -16.87 -13.64
C HIS A 155 19.94 -15.92 -12.78
N ILE A 156 20.05 -16.04 -11.46
CA ILE A 156 19.35 -15.18 -10.50
C ILE A 156 19.78 -13.73 -10.66
N GLU A 157 21.07 -13.46 -10.77
CA GLU A 157 21.61 -12.11 -10.94
C GLU A 157 21.16 -11.48 -12.27
N SER A 158 21.17 -12.25 -13.36
CA SER A 158 20.65 -11.80 -14.65
C SER A 158 19.16 -11.45 -14.59
N LEU A 159 18.33 -12.32 -14.00
CA LEU A 159 16.90 -12.07 -13.85
C LEU A 159 16.63 -10.85 -12.96
N LYS A 160 17.38 -10.69 -11.86
CA LYS A 160 17.30 -9.51 -10.98
C LYS A 160 17.53 -8.22 -11.74
N VAL A 161 18.66 -8.11 -12.43
CA VAL A 161 19.02 -6.90 -13.20
C VAL A 161 17.95 -6.59 -14.24
N LYS A 162 17.50 -7.59 -15.01
CA LYS A 162 16.45 -7.39 -16.02
C LYS A 162 15.11 -6.97 -15.37
N THR A 163 14.77 -7.49 -14.20
CA THR A 163 13.52 -7.15 -13.49
C THR A 163 13.59 -5.73 -12.92
N ASP A 164 14.71 -5.36 -12.33
CA ASP A 164 14.95 -4.01 -11.80
C ASP A 164 14.86 -2.95 -12.92
N GLU A 165 15.38 -3.24 -14.10
CA GLU A 165 15.20 -2.39 -15.28
C GLU A 165 13.73 -2.21 -15.65
N ALA A 166 12.95 -3.30 -15.67
CA ALA A 166 11.52 -3.23 -15.95
C ALA A 166 10.77 -2.37 -14.90
N PHE A 167 11.10 -2.55 -13.62
CA PHE A 167 10.54 -1.73 -12.54
C PHE A 167 10.93 -0.26 -12.63
N LYS A 168 12.16 0.05 -13.08
CA LYS A 168 12.58 1.44 -13.30
C LYS A 168 11.75 2.10 -14.40
N LEU A 169 11.55 1.43 -15.53
CA LEU A 169 10.76 1.97 -16.65
C LEU A 169 9.33 2.33 -16.25
N ILE A 170 8.62 1.43 -15.56
CA ILE A 170 7.24 1.70 -15.13
C ILE A 170 7.16 2.79 -14.04
N LYS A 171 8.16 2.86 -13.14
CA LYS A 171 8.25 3.95 -12.15
C LYS A 171 8.49 5.30 -12.81
N GLU A 172 9.26 5.35 -13.89
CA GLU A 172 9.46 6.57 -14.67
C GLU A 172 8.16 7.03 -15.35
N LEU A 173 7.37 6.10 -15.91
CA LEU A 173 6.03 6.42 -16.45
C LEU A 173 5.11 6.98 -15.36
N LYS A 174 5.10 6.38 -14.16
CA LYS A 174 4.33 6.89 -13.02
C LYS A 174 4.75 8.31 -12.63
N LYS A 175 6.05 8.55 -12.46
CA LYS A 175 6.58 9.88 -12.13
C LYS A 175 6.26 10.92 -13.19
N ARG A 176 6.29 10.54 -14.48
CA ARG A 176 5.91 11.41 -15.59
C ARG A 176 4.44 11.82 -15.48
N GLY A 177 3.53 10.86 -15.34
CA GLY A 177 2.10 11.14 -15.18
C GLY A 177 1.79 11.98 -13.95
N GLU A 178 2.45 11.73 -12.82
CA GLU A 178 2.30 12.56 -11.61
C GLU A 178 2.77 14.01 -11.83
N LYS A 179 3.88 14.19 -12.57
CA LYS A 179 4.40 15.52 -12.90
C LYS A 179 3.46 16.27 -13.85
N GLU A 180 2.98 15.60 -14.90
CA GLU A 180 2.03 16.18 -15.86
C GLU A 180 0.73 16.58 -15.18
N LEU A 181 0.17 15.69 -14.33
CA LEU A 181 -1.02 15.99 -13.53
C LEU A 181 -0.79 17.17 -12.58
N LYS A 182 0.40 17.30 -11.97
CA LYS A 182 0.71 18.42 -11.07
C LYS A 182 0.80 19.74 -11.84
N GLU A 183 1.42 19.74 -13.01
CA GLU A 183 1.53 20.92 -13.88
C GLU A 183 0.16 21.35 -14.42
N GLU A 184 -0.64 20.41 -14.92
CA GLU A 184 -2.00 20.64 -15.40
C GLU A 184 -2.92 21.10 -14.27
N SER A 185 -2.90 20.40 -13.13
CA SER A 185 -3.65 20.78 -11.93
C SER A 185 -3.31 22.18 -11.45
N SER A 186 -2.05 22.62 -11.53
CA SER A 186 -1.63 23.97 -11.13
C SER A 186 -2.17 25.04 -12.08
N LYS A 187 -2.14 24.78 -13.40
CA LYS A 187 -2.74 25.66 -14.42
C LYS A 187 -4.25 25.78 -14.24
N ASN A 188 -4.93 24.64 -14.11
CA ASN A 188 -6.38 24.59 -13.90
C ASN A 188 -6.74 25.28 -12.58
N PHE A 189 -5.98 25.03 -11.51
CA PHE A 189 -6.21 25.69 -10.22
C PHE A 189 -6.12 27.21 -10.30
N ALA A 190 -5.12 27.75 -11.01
CA ALA A 190 -4.97 29.18 -11.23
C ALA A 190 -6.18 29.76 -12.02
N GLN A 191 -6.59 29.08 -13.09
CA GLN A 191 -7.75 29.50 -13.91
C GLN A 191 -9.05 29.51 -13.11
N PHE A 192 -9.35 28.43 -12.37
CA PHE A 192 -10.55 28.38 -11.53
C PHE A 192 -10.49 29.39 -10.38
N THR A 193 -9.32 29.63 -9.81
CA THR A 193 -9.12 30.66 -8.79
C THR A 193 -9.43 32.06 -9.32
N GLU A 194 -8.98 32.40 -10.53
CA GLU A 194 -9.28 33.68 -11.18
C GLU A 194 -10.79 33.83 -11.48
N ILE A 195 -11.42 32.79 -12.02
CA ILE A 195 -12.87 32.79 -12.27
C ILE A 195 -13.65 32.99 -10.96
N LEU A 196 -13.26 32.29 -9.88
CA LEU A 196 -13.90 32.40 -8.58
C LEU A 196 -13.68 33.79 -7.95
N ASN A 197 -12.49 34.39 -8.08
CA ASN A 197 -12.24 35.77 -7.65
C ASN A 197 -13.22 36.74 -8.33
N ASN A 198 -13.37 36.62 -9.65
CA ASN A 198 -14.29 37.47 -10.42
C ASN A 198 -15.74 37.30 -9.97
N ILE A 199 -16.17 36.08 -9.64
CA ILE A 199 -17.51 35.84 -9.11
C ILE A 199 -17.66 36.39 -7.70
N GLU A 200 -16.69 36.18 -6.81
CA GLU A 200 -16.72 36.73 -5.46
C GLU A 200 -16.87 38.26 -5.47
N GLU A 201 -16.22 38.95 -6.40
CA GLU A 201 -16.39 40.39 -6.62
C GLU A 201 -17.79 40.74 -7.10
N LYS A 202 -18.35 40.04 -8.09
CA LYS A 202 -19.74 40.24 -8.55
C LYS A 202 -20.75 40.00 -7.42
N VAL A 203 -20.52 38.99 -6.58
CA VAL A 203 -21.35 38.66 -5.41
C VAL A 203 -21.28 39.77 -4.36
N LYS A 204 -20.10 40.35 -4.12
CA LYS A 204 -19.93 41.51 -3.24
C LYS A 204 -20.63 42.76 -3.81
N GLY A 205 -20.55 42.97 -5.11
CA GLY A 205 -21.20 44.09 -5.83
C GLY A 205 -22.73 44.02 -5.90
N GLY A 206 -23.36 42.90 -5.49
CA GLY A 206 -24.82 42.76 -5.41
C GLY A 206 -25.55 42.73 -6.76
N LEU A 207 -24.80 42.62 -7.87
CA LEU A 207 -25.35 42.59 -9.22
C LEU A 207 -25.87 41.19 -9.55
N GLY A 208 -27.16 41.06 -9.84
CA GLY A 208 -27.72 39.85 -10.47
C GLY A 208 -27.38 38.52 -9.80
N LEU A 209 -27.87 38.29 -8.57
CA LEU A 209 -27.67 37.02 -7.85
C LEU A 209 -28.19 35.80 -8.63
N HIS A 210 -29.16 35.98 -9.55
CA HIS A 210 -29.67 34.92 -10.43
C HIS A 210 -28.68 34.41 -11.46
N PRO A 211 -28.20 35.25 -12.39
CA PRO A 211 -27.12 34.91 -13.29
C PRO A 211 -25.90 34.29 -12.60
N ILE A 212 -25.44 34.88 -11.49
CA ILE A 212 -24.24 34.40 -10.78
C ILE A 212 -24.38 32.95 -10.30
N PHE A 213 -25.58 32.56 -9.86
CA PHE A 213 -25.79 31.21 -9.37
C PHE A 213 -25.83 30.18 -10.50
N GLU A 214 -26.31 30.54 -11.68
CA GLU A 214 -26.22 29.67 -12.86
C GLU A 214 -24.77 29.59 -13.35
N GLU A 215 -24.02 30.71 -13.37
CA GLU A 215 -22.56 30.73 -13.64
C GLU A 215 -21.81 29.79 -12.67
N LEU A 216 -22.14 29.81 -11.37
CA LEU A 216 -21.54 28.92 -10.38
C LEU A 216 -21.87 27.44 -10.60
N LYS A 217 -23.06 27.11 -11.12
CA LYS A 217 -23.39 25.72 -11.48
C LYS A 217 -22.59 25.26 -12.68
N GLU A 218 -22.42 26.10 -13.69
CA GLU A 218 -21.57 25.80 -14.85
C GLU A 218 -20.12 25.57 -14.42
N ILE A 219 -19.60 26.39 -13.51
CA ILE A 219 -18.26 26.20 -12.93
C ILE A 219 -18.18 24.91 -12.13
N GLN A 220 -19.21 24.57 -11.35
CA GLN A 220 -19.24 23.30 -10.63
C GLN A 220 -19.24 22.11 -11.58
N GLN A 221 -19.94 22.20 -12.71
CA GLN A 221 -19.91 21.16 -13.74
C GLN A 221 -18.52 21.05 -14.36
N LYS A 222 -17.93 22.16 -14.82
CA LYS A 222 -16.56 22.19 -15.36
C LYS A 222 -15.53 21.67 -14.36
N PHE A 223 -15.68 22.02 -13.09
CA PHE A 223 -14.81 21.54 -12.01
C PHE A 223 -14.86 20.02 -11.84
N ARG A 224 -16.04 19.40 -12.03
CA ARG A 224 -16.19 17.94 -11.98
C ARG A 224 -15.58 17.23 -13.19
N GLU A 225 -15.60 17.89 -14.34
CA GLU A 225 -15.05 17.38 -15.60
C GLU A 225 -13.54 17.60 -15.71
N THR A 226 -12.96 18.47 -14.86
CA THR A 226 -11.53 18.82 -14.89
C THR A 226 -10.74 18.01 -13.87
N ASP A 227 -9.56 17.56 -14.27
CA ASP A 227 -8.63 16.85 -13.39
C ASP A 227 -7.80 17.81 -12.54
N PHE A 228 -7.68 17.44 -11.27
CA PHE A 228 -6.95 18.17 -10.25
C PHE A 228 -6.24 17.18 -9.34
N SER A 229 -5.13 17.63 -8.76
CA SER A 229 -4.56 17.01 -7.57
C SER A 229 -5.58 17.07 -6.43
N ARG A 230 -5.50 16.10 -5.51
CA ARG A 230 -6.42 16.01 -4.36
C ARG A 230 -6.51 17.33 -3.57
N ASP A 231 -5.37 17.95 -3.32
CA ASP A 231 -5.29 19.20 -2.55
C ASP A 231 -5.95 20.38 -3.28
N HIS A 232 -5.67 20.54 -4.58
CA HIS A 232 -6.28 21.60 -5.39
C HIS A 232 -7.79 21.38 -5.54
N ARG A 233 -8.23 20.13 -5.69
CA ARG A 233 -9.64 19.76 -5.76
C ARG A 233 -10.37 20.17 -4.47
N LYS A 234 -9.80 19.81 -3.32
CA LYS A 234 -10.35 20.17 -2.00
C LYS A 234 -10.45 21.68 -1.81
N ALA A 235 -9.34 22.40 -2.07
CA ALA A 235 -9.29 23.86 -1.92
C ALA A 235 -10.30 24.58 -2.82
N LEU A 236 -10.44 24.17 -4.09
CA LEU A 236 -11.43 24.74 -5.00
C LEU A 236 -12.86 24.38 -4.59
N TRP A 237 -13.11 23.16 -4.12
CA TRP A 237 -14.43 22.73 -3.66
C TRP A 237 -14.91 23.56 -2.46
N ASP A 238 -14.06 23.72 -1.44
CA ASP A 238 -14.36 24.54 -0.26
C ASP A 238 -14.68 25.98 -0.65
N ARG A 239 -13.93 26.50 -1.64
CA ARG A 239 -14.15 27.85 -2.16
C ARG A 239 -15.45 27.98 -2.94
N ILE A 240 -15.72 27.06 -3.87
CA ILE A 240 -16.98 27.02 -4.63
C ILE A 240 -18.17 26.93 -3.66
N ASP A 241 -18.11 26.05 -2.65
CA ASP A 241 -19.16 25.89 -1.66
C ASP A 241 -19.38 27.18 -0.83
N LYS A 242 -18.29 27.83 -0.41
CA LYS A 242 -18.35 29.12 0.29
C LYS A 242 -19.05 30.19 -0.57
N VAL A 243 -18.67 30.34 -1.83
CA VAL A 243 -19.31 31.32 -2.73
C VAL A 243 -20.79 30.98 -2.95
N PHE A 244 -21.15 29.70 -3.06
CA PHE A 244 -22.55 29.27 -3.14
C PHE A 244 -23.34 29.61 -1.86
N LYS A 245 -22.74 29.45 -0.68
CA LYS A 245 -23.35 29.84 0.60
C LYS A 245 -23.58 31.35 0.65
N ASP A 246 -22.58 32.14 0.30
CA ASP A 246 -22.67 33.61 0.27
C ASP A 246 -23.78 34.09 -0.69
N VAL A 247 -23.87 33.49 -1.89
CA VAL A 247 -24.94 33.79 -2.86
C VAL A 247 -26.31 33.38 -2.32
N LYS A 248 -26.44 32.20 -1.71
CA LYS A 248 -27.70 31.73 -1.14
C LYS A 248 -28.16 32.60 0.02
N GLU A 249 -27.25 33.01 0.90
CA GLU A 249 -27.53 33.90 2.02
C GLU A 249 -28.02 35.27 1.53
N LYS A 250 -27.33 35.88 0.56
CA LYS A 250 -27.76 37.15 -0.03
C LYS A 250 -29.09 37.06 -0.77
N ARG A 251 -29.41 35.90 -1.34
CA ARG A 251 -30.61 35.71 -2.16
C ARG A 251 -31.85 35.30 -1.36
N PHE A 252 -31.67 34.52 -0.30
CA PHE A 252 -32.77 33.94 0.48
C PHE A 252 -32.78 34.38 1.95
N GLY A 253 -31.79 35.18 2.37
CA GLY A 253 -31.58 35.59 3.75
C GLY A 253 -31.07 34.46 4.65
N ASN A 254 -30.78 34.81 5.90
CA ASN A 254 -30.25 33.88 6.92
C ASN A 254 -31.23 32.72 7.29
N LYS A 255 -32.45 32.74 6.75
CA LYS A 255 -33.42 31.62 6.83
C LYS A 255 -33.02 30.38 6.03
N ALA A 256 -31.94 30.45 5.25
CA ALA A 256 -31.39 29.27 4.57
C ALA A 256 -30.78 28.26 5.57
N SER A 257 -30.26 28.72 6.71
CA SER A 257 -29.70 27.89 7.79
C SER A 257 -30.78 27.07 8.53
N GLU A 258 -32.04 27.52 8.53
CA GLU A 258 -33.17 26.81 9.16
C GLU A 258 -33.65 25.54 8.40
N LYS A 259 -33.05 25.21 7.25
CA LYS A 259 -33.46 24.08 6.39
C LYS A 259 -32.59 22.83 6.53
N SER A 260 -32.09 22.52 7.73
CA SER A 260 -31.53 21.19 7.99
C SER A 260 -32.59 20.11 7.68
N PRO A 261 -32.22 18.96 7.06
CA PRO A 261 -33.13 17.82 6.90
C PRO A 261 -33.84 17.45 8.21
N ILE A 262 -33.12 17.55 9.34
CA ILE A 262 -33.60 17.29 10.69
C ILE A 262 -34.72 18.27 11.09
N THR A 263 -34.54 19.59 10.91
CA THR A 263 -35.57 20.58 11.26
C THR A 263 -36.83 20.43 10.41
N ARG A 264 -36.69 19.96 9.15
CA ARG A 264 -37.83 19.62 8.29
C ARG A 264 -38.56 18.35 8.76
N MET A 265 -37.82 17.31 9.15
CA MET A 265 -38.41 16.08 9.70
C MET A 265 -39.12 16.35 11.02
N GLN A 266 -38.55 17.19 11.87
CA GLN A 266 -39.12 17.57 13.16
C GLN A 266 -40.45 18.31 13.01
N ARG A 267 -40.54 19.31 12.10
CA ARG A 267 -41.81 19.98 11.79
C ARG A 267 -42.90 19.03 11.24
N ARG A 268 -42.51 17.99 10.49
CA ARG A 268 -43.45 16.96 10.01
C ARG A 268 -43.93 16.06 11.15
N TYR A 269 -43.03 15.70 12.05
CA TYR A 269 -43.32 14.93 13.24
C TYR A 269 -44.27 15.69 14.18
N ASP A 270 -44.00 16.97 14.46
CA ASP A 270 -44.86 17.81 15.31
C ASP A 270 -46.26 17.99 14.69
N GLY A 271 -46.34 18.23 13.38
CA GLY A 271 -47.62 18.31 12.67
C GLY A 271 -48.40 16.99 12.67
N LEU A 272 -47.71 15.85 12.65
CA LEU A 272 -48.33 14.53 12.78
C LEU A 272 -48.86 14.29 14.19
N LEU A 273 -48.13 14.70 15.23
CA LEU A 273 -48.59 14.62 16.63
C LEU A 273 -49.88 15.43 16.84
N GLU A 274 -49.96 16.65 16.31
CA GLU A 274 -51.19 17.45 16.36
C GLU A 274 -52.36 16.79 15.63
N ALA A 275 -52.10 16.11 14.51
CA ALA A 275 -53.13 15.38 13.76
C ALA A 275 -53.63 14.15 14.54
N ILE A 276 -52.71 13.42 15.20
CA ILE A 276 -53.01 12.29 16.07
C ILE A 276 -53.89 12.74 17.25
N ASP A 277 -53.52 13.80 17.97
CA ASP A 277 -54.30 14.34 19.10
C ASP A 277 -55.73 14.75 18.68
N LYS A 278 -55.87 15.38 17.51
CA LYS A 278 -57.19 15.73 16.95
C LYS A 278 -58.02 14.49 16.60
N MET A 279 -57.38 13.43 16.12
CA MET A 279 -58.04 12.16 15.77
C MET A 279 -58.49 11.40 17.02
N GLU A 280 -57.63 11.29 18.03
CA GLU A 280 -57.93 10.67 19.32
C GLU A 280 -59.10 11.36 20.01
N LYS A 281 -59.10 12.70 20.09
CA LYS A 281 -60.22 13.48 20.61
C LYS A 281 -61.50 13.26 19.80
N SER A 282 -61.40 13.05 18.48
CA SER A 282 -62.58 12.77 17.68
C SER A 282 -63.14 11.37 17.89
N ILE A 283 -62.30 10.36 18.11
CA ILE A 283 -62.72 8.99 18.43
C ILE A 283 -63.33 8.97 19.84
N GLU A 284 -62.76 9.72 20.78
CA GLU A 284 -63.30 9.83 22.13
C GLU A 284 -64.72 10.44 22.16
N ARG A 285 -64.99 11.45 21.31
CA ARG A 285 -66.35 11.99 21.14
C ARG A 285 -67.33 10.95 20.60
N ASP A 286 -66.91 10.17 19.61
CA ASP A 286 -67.73 9.11 19.01
C ASP A 286 -67.99 7.97 20.02
N LYS A 287 -66.98 7.60 20.83
CA LYS A 287 -67.12 6.63 21.93
C LYS A 287 -68.13 7.12 22.97
N LYS A 288 -68.09 8.41 23.32
CA LYS A 288 -69.07 9.05 24.22
C LYS A 288 -70.48 9.04 23.62
N GLU A 289 -70.62 9.26 22.32
CA GLU A 289 -71.91 9.19 21.60
C GLU A 289 -72.53 7.78 21.67
N MET A 290 -71.72 6.72 21.55
CA MET A 290 -72.20 5.34 21.76
C MET A 290 -72.51 5.02 23.24
N ALA A 291 -71.73 5.58 24.17
CA ALA A 291 -71.83 5.27 25.58
C ALA A 291 -72.93 6.04 26.32
N THR A 292 -73.55 7.04 25.69
CA THR A 292 -74.58 7.89 26.32
C THR A 292 -75.83 7.06 26.62
N PRO A 293 -76.14 6.77 27.90
CA PRO A 293 -77.37 6.08 28.26
C PRO A 293 -78.56 7.05 28.17
N ASP A 294 -79.72 6.51 27.84
CA ASP A 294 -81.00 7.19 27.59
C ASP A 294 -81.39 8.15 28.73
N GLN A 295 -80.97 9.43 28.68
CA GLN A 295 -81.52 10.47 29.55
C GLN A 295 -82.76 11.07 28.89
N GLY A 296 -83.80 10.25 28.75
CA GLY A 296 -85.03 10.66 28.08
C GLY A 296 -86.10 9.58 27.97
N GLY A 297 -86.55 9.03 29.10
CA GLY A 297 -87.91 8.48 29.20
C GLY A 297 -88.04 6.96 29.04
N SER A 298 -88.36 6.32 30.16
CA SER A 298 -89.24 5.15 30.13
C SER A 298 -90.50 5.51 29.35
N PHE A 299 -90.84 4.78 28.29
CA PHE A 299 -92.20 4.42 27.84
C PHE A 299 -92.11 3.85 26.41
N SER A 300 -92.32 2.54 26.27
CA SER A 300 -92.75 1.84 25.04
C SER A 300 -92.25 2.39 23.70
N PHE A 301 -91.02 2.04 23.30
CA PHE A 301 -90.49 2.31 21.95
C PHE A 301 -91.28 1.57 20.84
N GLY A 302 -91.55 2.25 19.73
CA GLY A 302 -91.99 1.58 18.49
C GLY A 302 -90.82 0.87 17.79
N GLN A 303 -91.08 -0.23 17.07
CA GLN A 303 -90.05 -0.98 16.31
C GLN A 303 -89.14 -0.07 15.45
N LEU A 304 -89.73 0.99 14.88
CA LEU A 304 -89.06 1.94 14.02
C LEU A 304 -88.00 2.79 14.75
N GLU A 305 -88.22 3.15 16.02
CA GLU A 305 -87.23 3.92 16.79
C GLU A 305 -86.04 3.05 17.22
N GLN A 306 -86.25 1.75 17.46
CA GLN A 306 -85.17 0.80 17.71
C GLN A 306 -84.32 0.55 16.46
N GLU A 307 -84.95 0.45 15.29
CA GLU A 307 -84.25 0.37 14.00
C GLU A 307 -83.44 1.65 13.73
N ILE A 308 -84.01 2.84 13.93
CA ILE A 308 -83.29 4.11 13.78
C ILE A 308 -82.09 4.18 14.73
N ARG A 309 -82.22 3.73 15.98
CA ARG A 309 -81.10 3.68 16.94
C ARG A 309 -80.01 2.72 16.47
N LYS A 310 -80.39 1.52 15.99
CA LYS A 310 -79.43 0.54 15.46
C LYS A 310 -78.67 1.09 14.26
N VAL A 311 -79.37 1.79 13.35
CA VAL A 311 -78.75 2.48 12.21
C VAL A 311 -77.80 3.57 12.70
N LYS A 312 -78.20 4.45 13.61
CA LYS A 312 -77.33 5.51 14.17
C LYS A 312 -76.08 4.96 14.84
N LEU A 313 -76.21 3.91 15.66
CA LEU A 313 -75.07 3.24 16.29
C LEU A 313 -74.14 2.62 15.24
N SER A 314 -74.69 1.93 14.23
CA SER A 314 -73.86 1.38 13.14
C SER A 314 -73.14 2.47 12.32
N MET A 315 -73.75 3.65 12.16
CA MET A 315 -73.11 4.79 11.50
C MET A 315 -71.96 5.37 12.35
N VAL A 316 -72.12 5.43 13.67
CA VAL A 316 -71.06 5.87 14.60
C VAL A 316 -69.95 4.82 14.67
N GLU A 317 -70.27 3.54 14.67
CA GLU A 317 -69.31 2.42 14.61
C GLU A 317 -68.46 2.46 13.34
N GLU A 318 -69.07 2.60 12.16
CA GLU A 318 -68.34 2.72 10.90
C GLU A 318 -67.47 3.98 10.85
N ARG A 319 -67.98 5.11 11.37
CA ARG A 319 -67.20 6.36 11.50
C ARG A 319 -66.00 6.19 12.42
N MET A 320 -66.17 5.51 13.56
CA MET A 320 -65.08 5.20 14.48
C MET A 320 -64.07 4.25 13.87
N ARG A 321 -64.53 3.19 13.20
CA ARG A 321 -63.66 2.23 12.52
C ARG A 321 -62.77 2.93 11.50
N SER A 322 -63.34 3.79 10.65
CA SER A 322 -62.56 4.57 9.68
C SER A 322 -61.56 5.53 10.34
N LYS A 323 -61.92 6.14 11.48
CA LYS A 323 -61.00 7.01 12.24
C LYS A 323 -59.89 6.22 12.93
N GLN A 324 -60.20 5.03 13.44
CA GLN A 324 -59.24 4.14 14.09
C GLN A 324 -58.21 3.62 13.07
N GLU A 325 -58.66 3.18 11.90
CA GLU A 325 -57.76 2.75 10.81
C GLU A 325 -56.79 3.89 10.40
N LYS A 326 -57.30 5.14 10.30
CA LYS A 326 -56.45 6.32 10.01
C LYS A 326 -55.49 6.65 11.15
N LEU A 327 -55.92 6.50 12.40
CA LEU A 327 -55.08 6.72 13.58
C LEU A 327 -53.93 5.71 13.60
N ASP A 328 -54.22 4.44 13.34
CA ASP A 328 -53.21 3.36 13.31
C ASP A 328 -52.16 3.61 12.21
N ASP A 329 -52.56 4.09 11.03
CA ASP A 329 -51.63 4.45 9.96
C ASP A 329 -50.79 5.71 10.29
N MET A 330 -51.37 6.69 10.98
CA MET A 330 -50.61 7.85 11.49
C MET A 330 -49.59 7.42 12.55
N LEU A 331 -49.94 6.51 13.46
CA LEU A 331 -49.02 5.98 14.46
C LEU A 331 -47.85 5.22 13.82
N LYS A 332 -48.09 4.38 12.80
CA LYS A 332 -46.99 3.75 12.03
C LYS A 332 -46.07 4.80 11.40
N THR A 333 -46.64 5.86 10.83
CA THR A 333 -45.87 6.95 10.21
C THR A 333 -45.06 7.72 11.25
N LYS A 334 -45.59 7.88 12.46
CA LYS A 334 -44.90 8.49 13.61
C LYS A 334 -43.66 7.67 13.96
N ASP A 335 -43.82 6.37 14.14
CA ASP A 335 -42.73 5.45 14.51
C ASP A 335 -41.62 5.46 13.43
N MET A 336 -42.01 5.48 12.15
CA MET A 336 -41.06 5.60 11.03
C MET A 336 -40.29 6.94 11.05
N LEU A 337 -40.95 8.06 11.39
CA LEU A 337 -40.29 9.36 11.47
C LEU A 337 -39.39 9.46 12.70
N GLU A 338 -39.80 8.92 13.86
CA GLU A 338 -38.97 8.86 15.05
C GLU A 338 -37.72 8.02 14.82
N SER A 339 -37.86 6.84 14.22
CA SER A 339 -36.73 5.97 13.89
C SER A 339 -35.74 6.67 12.95
N LYS A 340 -36.23 7.38 11.93
CA LYS A 340 -35.39 8.17 11.03
C LYS A 340 -34.71 9.34 11.73
N MET A 341 -35.42 10.09 12.57
CA MET A 341 -34.82 11.20 13.32
C MET A 341 -33.76 10.73 14.31
N LYS A 342 -33.99 9.62 15.02
CA LYS A 342 -32.98 9.00 15.89
C LYS A 342 -31.75 8.61 15.09
N SER A 343 -31.94 7.90 13.97
CA SER A 343 -30.81 7.50 13.13
C SER A 343 -29.98 8.70 12.65
N GLU A 344 -30.61 9.78 12.18
CA GLU A 344 -29.93 11.00 11.70
C GLU A 344 -29.26 11.80 12.84
N SER A 345 -29.81 11.76 14.05
CA SER A 345 -29.18 12.35 15.24
C SER A 345 -27.94 11.56 15.66
N ASP A 346 -28.06 10.23 15.73
CA ASP A 346 -26.94 9.33 16.04
C ASP A 346 -25.83 9.45 14.99
N ARG A 347 -26.20 9.64 13.71
CA ARG A 347 -25.26 9.94 12.62
C ARG A 347 -24.43 11.19 12.90
N ALA A 348 -25.12 12.27 13.25
CA ALA A 348 -24.50 13.57 13.49
C ALA A 348 -23.65 13.60 14.77
N GLU A 349 -24.05 12.88 15.82
CA GLU A 349 -23.26 12.75 17.06
C GLU A 349 -21.99 11.92 16.85
N LYS A 350 -22.10 10.77 16.17
CA LYS A 350 -20.93 9.92 15.87
C LYS A 350 -19.92 10.63 14.96
N GLN A 351 -20.39 11.42 14.00
CA GLN A 351 -19.53 12.23 13.13
C GLN A 351 -18.75 13.30 13.92
N LYS A 352 -19.40 13.97 14.89
CA LYS A 352 -18.74 14.94 15.78
C LYS A 352 -17.71 14.28 16.71
N GLN A 353 -18.01 13.10 17.25
CA GLN A 353 -17.08 12.36 18.11
C GLN A 353 -15.82 11.92 17.34
N PHE A 354 -15.99 11.45 16.10
CA PHE A 354 -14.86 11.10 15.23
C PHE A 354 -14.01 12.33 14.84
N GLU A 355 -14.64 13.47 14.54
CA GLU A 355 -13.91 14.72 14.29
C GLU A 355 -13.14 15.22 15.52
N HIS A 356 -13.69 15.05 16.72
CA HIS A 356 -13.00 15.37 17.96
C HIS A 356 -11.80 14.44 18.20
N ALA A 357 -11.98 13.12 18.04
CA ALA A 357 -10.89 12.15 18.19
C ALA A 357 -9.78 12.36 17.17
N LYS A 358 -10.12 12.74 15.93
CA LYS A 358 -9.14 13.12 14.91
C LYS A 358 -8.31 14.32 15.33
N LYS A 359 -8.95 15.38 15.84
CA LYS A 359 -8.23 16.58 16.32
C LYS A 359 -7.34 16.25 17.52
N GLU A 360 -7.82 15.43 18.45
CA GLU A 360 -7.04 15.03 19.62
C GLU A 360 -5.82 14.18 19.25
N ALA A 361 -5.95 13.28 18.26
CA ALA A 361 -4.83 12.51 17.73
C ALA A 361 -3.82 13.40 16.99
N GLU A 362 -4.29 14.33 16.14
CA GLU A 362 -3.44 15.32 15.46
C GLU A 362 -2.68 16.21 16.47
N GLU A 363 -3.32 16.59 17.58
CA GLU A 363 -2.69 17.38 18.64
C GLU A 363 -1.67 16.59 19.48
N LYS A 364 -1.93 15.32 19.81
CA LYS A 364 -0.97 14.46 20.54
C LYS A 364 0.28 14.20 19.71
N ILE A 365 0.10 13.81 18.45
CA ILE A 365 1.21 13.58 17.52
C ILE A 365 2.00 14.88 17.29
N ALA A 366 1.33 16.03 17.14
CA ALA A 366 2.01 17.33 17.00
C ALA A 366 2.78 17.76 18.26
N LYS A 367 2.33 17.36 19.46
CA LYS A 367 3.07 17.58 20.71
C LYS A 367 4.27 16.66 20.80
N ASP A 368 4.10 15.36 20.53
CA ASP A 368 5.19 14.39 20.57
C ASP A 368 6.30 14.74 19.56
N ILE A 369 5.95 15.25 18.37
CA ILE A 369 6.94 15.76 17.40
C ILE A 369 7.69 16.99 17.93
N ARG A 370 7.00 17.90 18.64
CA ARG A 370 7.64 19.12 19.19
C ARG A 370 8.54 18.79 20.36
N ASP A 371 8.04 18.00 21.31
CA ASP A 371 8.78 17.58 22.50
C ASP A 371 10.01 16.73 22.09
N ARG A 372 9.88 15.89 21.04
CA ARG A 372 11.02 15.12 20.48
C ARG A 372 11.99 15.97 19.66
N ASN A 373 11.53 16.97 18.91
CA ASN A 373 12.43 17.93 18.24
C ASN A 373 13.25 18.74 19.25
N GLU A 374 12.69 19.06 20.41
CA GLU A 374 13.42 19.70 21.50
C GLU A 374 14.46 18.76 22.15
N GLN A 375 14.14 17.47 22.31
CA GLN A 375 15.10 16.46 22.79
C GLN A 375 16.24 16.19 21.79
N LEU A 376 15.96 16.19 20.48
CA LEU A 376 16.97 16.07 19.43
C LEU A 376 17.95 17.26 19.44
N GLY A 377 17.46 18.48 19.67
CA GLY A 377 18.32 19.66 19.84
C GLY A 377 19.24 19.58 21.06
N GLN A 378 18.80 18.94 22.14
CA GLN A 378 19.63 18.74 23.34
C GLN A 378 20.73 17.67 23.10
N ASN A 379 20.42 16.60 22.37
CA ASN A 379 21.39 15.57 22.00
C ASN A 379 22.41 16.07 20.96
N GLU A 380 22.03 17.02 20.10
CA GLU A 380 22.94 17.69 19.16
C GLU A 380 24.04 18.47 19.92
N ASP A 381 23.69 19.15 21.02
CA ASP A 381 24.65 19.85 21.87
C ASP A 381 25.58 18.89 22.64
N GLU A 382 25.12 17.71 23.03
CA GLU A 382 25.94 16.68 23.70
C GLU A 382 26.88 15.98 22.73
N LEU A 383 26.41 15.67 21.52
CA LEU A 383 27.22 15.10 20.44
C LEU A 383 28.24 16.11 19.91
N LYS A 384 27.87 17.40 19.81
CA LYS A 384 28.82 18.49 19.51
C LYS A 384 29.84 18.67 20.63
N LYS A 385 29.45 18.58 21.90
CA LYS A 385 30.40 18.59 23.03
C LYS A 385 31.33 17.37 23.06
N ALA A 386 30.85 16.20 22.65
CA ALA A 386 31.67 15.00 22.50
C ALA A 386 32.65 15.14 21.30
N ALA A 387 32.19 15.68 20.17
CA ALA A 387 33.02 16.00 19.01
C ALA A 387 34.03 17.13 19.28
N GLU A 388 33.68 18.11 20.10
CA GLU A 388 34.59 19.18 20.54
C GLU A 388 35.66 18.64 21.50
N LYS A 389 35.31 17.72 22.40
CA LYS A 389 36.31 16.98 23.22
C LYS A 389 37.29 16.17 22.38
N ILE A 390 36.85 15.60 21.25
CA ILE A 390 37.71 14.95 20.25
C ILE A 390 38.62 15.96 19.52
N SER A 391 38.20 17.24 19.43
CA SER A 391 38.98 18.31 18.79
C SER A 391 40.02 18.97 19.72
N GLU A 392 39.86 18.83 21.04
CA GLU A 392 40.71 19.45 22.05
C GLU A 392 41.88 18.56 22.54
N SER A 393 41.91 17.26 22.23
CA SER A 393 43.09 16.41 22.46
C SER A 393 44.20 16.75 21.44
N LYS A 394 45.18 17.54 21.89
CA LYS A 394 46.42 17.86 21.18
C LYS A 394 47.52 16.91 21.66
N THR A 395 48.32 16.35 20.74
CA THR A 395 49.68 16.90 20.50
C THR A 395 50.11 16.86 19.02
N ASP A 396 50.95 17.84 18.66
CA ASP A 396 51.37 18.18 17.31
C ASP A 396 52.28 17.12 16.64
N SER A 397 51.84 16.54 15.53
CA SER A 397 52.53 16.64 14.22
C SER A 397 51.63 16.12 13.08
N GLU A 398 51.80 16.70 11.88
CA GLU A 398 51.11 16.37 10.61
C GLU A 398 49.65 16.84 10.42
N LYS A 399 49.51 18.17 10.30
CA LYS A 399 48.31 18.86 9.79
C LYS A 399 48.29 18.87 8.26
N LYS A 400 47.44 18.05 7.61
CA LYS A 400 46.54 18.49 6.51
C LYS A 400 45.59 17.45 5.91
N GLU A 401 45.72 16.14 6.17
CA GLU A 401 44.74 15.15 5.67
C GLU A 401 43.65 14.77 6.68
N LYS A 402 43.93 14.82 7.99
CA LYS A 402 42.96 14.42 9.05
C LYS A 402 41.77 15.38 9.24
N LYS A 403 41.91 16.68 8.88
CA LYS A 403 40.79 17.66 8.95
C LYS A 403 39.67 17.36 7.96
N GLY A 404 39.98 16.82 6.77
CA GLY A 404 38.98 16.54 5.74
C GLY A 404 38.14 15.29 6.01
N ILE A 405 38.65 14.35 6.83
CA ILE A 405 37.93 13.12 7.18
C ILE A 405 36.97 13.38 8.33
N LEU A 406 37.39 14.16 9.33
CA LEU A 406 36.56 14.55 10.48
C LEU A 406 35.41 15.48 10.09
N GLN A 407 35.65 16.42 9.16
CA GLN A 407 34.61 17.32 8.66
C GLN A 407 33.54 16.58 7.83
N LYS A 408 33.95 15.59 7.02
CA LYS A 408 33.03 14.69 6.31
C LYS A 408 32.23 13.76 7.22
N LEU A 409 32.75 13.46 8.41
CA LEU A 409 32.06 12.64 9.41
C LEU A 409 30.99 13.44 10.15
N ALA A 410 31.26 14.70 10.48
CA ALA A 410 30.27 15.62 11.02
C ALA A 410 29.15 15.91 10.01
N GLU A 411 29.50 16.18 8.75
CA GLU A 411 28.52 16.37 7.66
C GLU A 411 27.65 15.12 7.45
N LYS A 412 28.22 13.92 7.57
CA LYS A 412 27.47 12.66 7.43
C LYS A 412 26.61 12.33 8.66
N ALA A 413 26.98 12.80 9.84
CA ALA A 413 26.15 12.70 11.03
C ALA A 413 24.95 13.65 10.96
N GLU A 414 25.16 14.89 10.50
CA GLU A 414 24.09 15.85 10.22
C GLU A 414 23.15 15.34 9.11
N GLU A 415 23.68 14.80 8.01
CA GLU A 415 22.89 14.21 6.91
C GLU A 415 22.01 13.04 7.37
N LEU A 416 22.51 12.16 8.24
CA LEU A 416 21.74 11.04 8.79
C LEU A 416 20.68 11.47 9.82
N ILE A 417 20.91 12.57 10.53
CA ILE A 417 19.91 13.19 11.42
C ILE A 417 18.80 13.85 10.60
N GLU A 418 19.14 14.50 9.49
CA GLU A 418 18.18 15.08 8.54
C GLU A 418 17.33 13.98 7.88
N GLU A 419 17.93 12.86 7.44
CA GLU A 419 17.21 11.70 6.88
C GLU A 419 16.22 11.09 7.90
N GLY A 420 16.59 11.05 9.19
CA GLY A 420 15.69 10.61 10.26
C GLY A 420 14.49 11.53 10.47
N LYS A 421 14.68 12.85 10.36
CA LYS A 421 13.60 13.85 10.40
C LYS A 421 12.67 13.73 9.19
N GLU A 422 13.22 13.58 7.98
CA GLU A 422 12.42 13.39 6.77
C GLU A 422 11.58 12.11 6.82
N GLN A 423 12.13 11.00 7.35
CA GLN A 423 11.38 9.75 7.51
C GLN A 423 10.23 9.86 8.54
N ALA A 424 10.40 10.67 9.59
CA ALA A 424 9.34 10.98 10.54
C ALA A 424 8.24 11.84 9.89
N GLU A 425 8.60 12.82 9.07
CA GLU A 425 7.64 13.64 8.31
C GLU A 425 6.85 12.81 7.28
N ASP A 426 7.51 11.88 6.57
CA ASP A 426 6.87 10.98 5.61
C ASP A 426 5.88 9.99 6.28
N ALA A 427 6.18 9.53 7.50
CA ALA A 427 5.26 8.71 8.29
C ALA A 427 3.97 9.48 8.67
N LEU A 428 4.08 10.78 8.96
CA LEU A 428 2.94 11.66 9.27
C LEU A 428 2.05 11.92 8.06
N ILE A 429 2.66 12.13 6.89
CA ILE A 429 1.93 12.28 5.62
C ILE A 429 1.15 11.00 5.31
N THR A 430 1.76 9.85 5.55
CA THR A 430 1.15 8.53 5.32
C THR A 430 -0.04 8.29 6.25
N MET A 431 0.09 8.59 7.55
CA MET A 431 -1.02 8.54 8.50
C MET A 431 -2.19 9.45 8.12
N LYS A 432 -1.90 10.70 7.76
CA LYS A 432 -2.92 11.69 7.38
C LYS A 432 -3.69 11.22 6.15
N ALA A 433 -3.00 10.59 5.20
CA ALA A 433 -3.62 9.95 4.04
C ALA A 433 -4.50 8.75 4.43
N VAL A 434 -4.03 7.87 5.33
CA VAL A 434 -4.81 6.72 5.84
C VAL A 434 -6.08 7.19 6.57
N ALA A 435 -5.98 8.21 7.42
CA ALA A 435 -7.11 8.78 8.15
C ALA A 435 -8.17 9.41 7.22
N GLU A 436 -7.74 10.06 6.14
CA GLU A 436 -8.68 10.58 5.13
C GLU A 436 -9.32 9.46 4.29
N VAL A 437 -8.58 8.40 3.94
CA VAL A 437 -9.13 7.25 3.19
C VAL A 437 -10.13 6.44 4.02
N VAL A 438 -9.92 6.33 5.34
CA VAL A 438 -10.89 5.71 6.26
C VAL A 438 -12.14 6.56 6.39
N LYS A 439 -12.02 7.90 6.41
CA LYS A 439 -13.16 8.82 6.38
C LYS A 439 -13.99 8.66 5.10
N ASP A 440 -13.34 8.60 3.93
CA ASP A 440 -14.00 8.51 2.63
C ASP A 440 -14.69 7.15 2.40
N LYS A 441 -14.23 6.05 3.03
CA LYS A 441 -14.88 4.72 2.98
C LYS A 441 -16.02 4.51 3.98
N VAL A 442 -16.23 5.45 4.92
CA VAL A 442 -17.17 5.31 6.06
C VAL A 442 -18.53 5.98 5.82
N GLU A 443 -18.68 6.80 4.78
CA GLU A 443 -20.00 7.39 4.42
C GLU A 443 -21.08 6.34 4.12
N ASP A 444 -20.71 5.08 3.83
CA ASP A 444 -21.66 4.06 3.37
C ASP A 444 -22.17 3.05 4.44
N LYS A 445 -21.54 2.86 5.62
CA LYS A 445 -22.06 1.93 6.67
C LYS A 445 -21.64 2.30 8.09
N MET A 446 -22.63 2.47 8.99
CA MET A 446 -22.46 3.00 10.36
C MET A 446 -22.25 1.97 11.49
N ASP A 447 -22.49 0.68 11.25
CA ASP A 447 -22.46 -0.37 12.31
C ASP A 447 -21.04 -0.86 12.68
N GLY A 448 -19.99 -0.07 12.45
CA GLY A 448 -18.62 -0.44 12.80
C GLY A 448 -17.74 0.76 13.16
N MET A 449 -18.36 1.86 13.58
CA MET A 449 -17.65 3.12 13.84
C MET A 449 -16.96 3.15 15.20
N GLU A 450 -17.43 2.37 16.20
CA GLU A 450 -16.74 2.19 17.49
C GLU A 450 -15.48 1.33 17.32
N ASP A 451 -15.61 0.12 16.75
CA ASP A 451 -14.47 -0.74 16.46
C ASP A 451 -13.41 -0.02 15.60
N LYS A 452 -13.83 0.79 14.62
CA LYS A 452 -12.92 1.57 13.77
C LYS A 452 -12.30 2.78 14.46
N LEU A 453 -12.96 3.33 15.48
CA LEU A 453 -12.44 4.40 16.32
C LEU A 453 -11.37 3.85 17.28
N GLU A 454 -11.59 2.64 17.81
CA GLU A 454 -10.58 1.91 18.59
C GLU A 454 -9.39 1.52 17.73
N ASP A 455 -9.61 0.91 16.56
CA ASP A 455 -8.57 0.63 15.55
C ASP A 455 -7.75 1.87 15.18
N PHE A 456 -8.41 3.04 15.04
CA PHE A 456 -7.73 4.29 14.71
C PHE A 456 -6.85 4.78 15.87
N LYS A 457 -7.33 4.65 17.12
CA LYS A 457 -6.55 4.98 18.32
C LYS A 457 -5.37 4.03 18.51
N GLU A 458 -5.58 2.73 18.30
CA GLU A 458 -4.54 1.70 18.40
C GLU A 458 -3.46 1.92 17.33
N LYS A 459 -3.85 2.08 16.05
CA LYS A 459 -2.89 2.37 14.96
C LYS A 459 -2.15 3.69 15.14
N ALA A 460 -2.80 4.70 15.73
CA ALA A 460 -2.12 5.97 16.04
C ALA A 460 -1.08 5.77 17.16
N SER A 461 -1.36 4.93 18.14
CA SER A 461 -0.40 4.52 19.17
C SER A 461 0.75 3.71 18.57
N ASP A 462 0.46 2.67 17.79
CA ASP A 462 1.46 1.79 17.21
C ASP A 462 2.48 2.54 16.35
N ILE A 463 2.03 3.54 15.59
CA ILE A 463 2.94 4.33 14.76
C ILE A 463 3.70 5.36 15.63
N ALA A 464 3.11 5.87 16.71
CA ALA A 464 3.85 6.70 17.67
C ALA A 464 5.00 5.91 18.32
N ASP A 465 4.77 4.63 18.62
CA ASP A 465 5.75 3.68 19.15
C ASP A 465 6.79 3.29 18.07
N ILE A 466 6.39 3.04 16.82
CA ILE A 466 7.33 2.77 15.70
C ILE A 466 8.25 3.97 15.43
N ILE A 467 7.73 5.20 15.58
CA ILE A 467 8.55 6.41 15.47
C ILE A 467 9.54 6.50 16.65
N GLU A 468 9.14 6.07 17.85
CA GLU A 468 10.02 6.00 19.03
C GLU A 468 11.17 5.01 18.82
N ASP A 469 10.84 3.76 18.47
CA ASP A 469 11.80 2.68 18.29
C ASP A 469 12.84 2.98 17.19
N LYS A 470 12.39 3.53 16.04
CA LYS A 470 13.30 3.83 14.93
C LYS A 470 14.23 5.00 15.24
N VAL A 471 13.76 5.99 15.99
CA VAL A 471 14.58 7.13 16.39
C VAL A 471 15.62 6.70 17.43
N GLU A 472 15.22 5.90 18.43
CA GLU A 472 16.13 5.34 19.43
C GLU A 472 17.21 4.47 18.76
N GLU A 473 16.83 3.58 17.84
CA GLU A 473 17.77 2.74 17.09
C GLU A 473 18.78 3.58 16.27
N THR A 474 18.35 4.69 15.66
CA THR A 474 19.27 5.59 14.93
C THR A 474 20.21 6.35 15.86
N VAL A 475 19.74 6.80 17.03
CA VAL A 475 20.56 7.51 18.02
C VAL A 475 21.61 6.58 18.63
N ASP A 476 21.23 5.36 18.96
CA ASP A 476 22.14 4.36 19.53
C ASP A 476 23.19 3.93 18.51
N ARG A 477 22.82 3.72 17.24
CA ARG A 477 23.79 3.45 16.16
C ARG A 477 24.78 4.59 15.93
N VAL A 478 24.39 5.83 16.21
CA VAL A 478 25.29 6.99 16.12
C VAL A 478 26.24 7.02 17.33
N LYS A 479 25.72 6.78 18.54
CA LYS A 479 26.55 6.68 19.76
C LYS A 479 27.58 5.56 19.66
N ASP A 480 27.16 4.35 19.26
CA ASP A 480 28.03 3.19 19.11
C ASP A 480 29.15 3.45 18.10
N LYS A 481 28.85 4.14 16.99
CA LYS A 481 29.86 4.49 15.99
C LYS A 481 30.84 5.55 16.48
N ILE A 482 30.41 6.46 17.36
CA ILE A 482 31.29 7.45 17.97
C ILE A 482 32.21 6.78 18.98
N GLU A 483 31.70 5.88 19.82
CA GLU A 483 32.49 5.09 20.78
C GLU A 483 33.49 4.17 20.07
N GLU A 484 33.08 3.44 19.02
CA GLU A 484 33.99 2.57 18.26
C GLU A 484 35.15 3.34 17.60
N LEU A 485 34.94 4.63 17.27
CA LEU A 485 35.97 5.49 16.70
C LEU A 485 36.89 6.10 17.77
N LEU A 486 36.39 6.33 18.98
CA LEU A 486 37.20 6.72 20.14
C LEU A 486 38.17 5.60 20.51
N ASP A 487 37.64 4.37 20.66
CA ASP A 487 38.44 3.20 21.02
C ASP A 487 39.54 2.89 19.98
N ARG A 488 39.25 3.07 18.68
CA ARG A 488 40.24 2.88 17.61
C ARG A 488 41.32 3.97 17.56
N ASN A 489 41.05 5.15 18.09
CA ASN A 489 42.06 6.21 18.19
C ASN A 489 42.96 5.97 19.40
N ASP A 490 42.39 5.58 20.54
CA ASP A 490 43.15 5.25 21.75
C ASP A 490 44.08 4.04 21.50
N GLU A 491 43.59 3.00 20.81
CA GLU A 491 44.43 1.85 20.41
C GLU A 491 45.57 2.21 19.44
N LYS A 492 45.46 3.32 18.70
CA LYS A 492 46.52 3.79 17.79
C LYS A 492 47.55 4.62 18.54
N GLU A 493 47.13 5.44 19.49
CA GLU A 493 48.04 6.17 20.37
C GLU A 493 48.87 5.22 21.25
N ASP A 494 48.27 4.14 21.75
CA ASP A 494 48.97 3.11 22.54
C ASP A 494 50.00 2.33 21.70
N LYS A 495 49.71 2.07 20.41
CA LYS A 495 50.65 1.38 19.50
C LYS A 495 51.78 2.29 19.01
N GLU A 496 51.56 3.60 18.92
CA GLU A 496 52.60 4.57 18.56
C GLU A 496 53.54 4.87 19.74
N THR A 497 53.01 4.95 20.97
CA THR A 497 53.80 5.10 22.20
C THR A 497 54.69 3.88 22.49
N GLU A 498 54.19 2.65 22.30
CA GLU A 498 55.01 1.43 22.40
C GLU A 498 56.11 1.32 21.31
N ALA A 499 55.94 2.01 20.17
CA ALA A 499 56.92 2.03 19.09
C ALA A 499 58.03 3.08 19.31
N GLU A 500 57.75 4.14 20.06
CA GLU A 500 58.74 5.13 20.50
C GLU A 500 59.59 4.63 21.67
N GLU A 501 59.01 3.92 22.65
CA GLU A 501 59.78 3.33 23.76
C GLU A 501 60.75 2.20 23.34
N LYS A 502 60.58 1.62 22.14
CA LYS A 502 61.50 0.61 21.59
C LYS A 502 62.66 1.18 20.75
N LYS A 503 62.75 2.51 20.61
CA LYS A 503 63.80 3.20 19.84
C LYS A 503 64.84 3.92 20.69
N ASP A 504 64.65 4.01 22.00
CA ASP A 504 65.68 4.37 22.99
C ASP A 504 66.30 3.10 23.60
#